data_AF-A0A329R3M2-F1
#
_entry.id   AF-A0A329R3M2-F1
#
_cell.length_a   1.000
_cell.length_b   1.000
_cell.length_c   1.000
_cell.angle_alpha   90.00
_cell.angle_beta   90.00
_cell.angle_gamma   90.00
#
_symmetry.space_group_name_H-M   'P 1'
#
loop_
_entity.id
_entity.type
_entity.pdbx_description
1 polymer ?
#
loop_
_entity_poly.entity_id
_entity_poly.type
_entity_poly.pdbx_seq_one_letter_code
_entity_poly.pdbx_strand_id
1 'polypeptide(L)'
;MNFPPWMQRAIQARLDEVTARLEHDPELSRVRGETDKAFGVLFAGKDVEQTPEYIEWENRYIVSKGIENERLYMQGLRDGIQLTVSLLGQSMPEETETEA
;
A
#
# COMPACT_ATOMS: atom_id res chain seq x y z
N MET A 1 -12.97 -11.06 -16.76
CA MET A 1 -12.61 -10.72 -18.15
C MET A 1 -11.43 -11.58 -18.56
N ASN A 2 -11.43 -12.14 -19.78
CA ASN A 2 -10.27 -12.88 -20.28
C ASN A 2 -9.34 -11.92 -21.01
N PHE A 3 -8.38 -11.36 -20.28
CA PHE A 3 -7.30 -10.58 -20.89
C PHE A 3 -6.31 -11.49 -21.62
N PRO A 4 -5.68 -11.03 -22.71
CA PRO A 4 -4.60 -11.77 -23.35
C PRO A 4 -3.47 -12.11 -22.35
N PRO A 5 -2.78 -13.25 -22.49
CA PRO A 5 -1.74 -13.66 -21.54
C PRO A 5 -0.59 -12.67 -21.38
N TRP A 6 -0.28 -11.89 -22.42
CA TRP A 6 0.75 -10.84 -22.34
C TRP A 6 0.30 -9.68 -21.45
N MET A 7 -0.99 -9.34 -21.47
CA MET A 7 -1.55 -8.24 -20.69
C MET A 7 -1.68 -8.61 -19.22
N GLN A 8 -2.07 -9.85 -18.92
CA GLN A 8 -2.07 -10.36 -17.54
C GLN A 8 -0.67 -10.30 -16.92
N ARG A 9 0.36 -10.70 -17.68
CA ARG A 9 1.75 -10.63 -17.24
C ARG A 9 2.22 -9.18 -17.00
N ALA A 10 1.82 -8.25 -17.86
CA ALA A 10 2.14 -6.84 -17.68
C ALA A 10 1.49 -6.25 -16.43
N ILE A 11 0.21 -6.58 -16.16
CA ILE A 11 -0.49 -6.17 -14.94
C ILE A 11 0.20 -6.75 -13.71
N GLN A 12 0.55 -8.05 -13.73
CA GLN A 12 1.23 -8.69 -12.60
C GLN A 12 2.60 -8.04 -12.33
N ALA A 13 3.41 -7.83 -13.38
CA ALA A 13 4.72 -7.19 -13.23
C ALA A 13 4.62 -5.78 -12.62
N ARG A 14 3.58 -5.03 -12.99
CA ARG A 14 3.31 -3.72 -12.39
C ARG A 14 2.92 -3.82 -10.91
N LEU A 15 2.06 -4.77 -10.56
CA LEU A 15 1.69 -5.00 -9.16
C LEU A 15 2.92 -5.37 -8.32
N ASP A 16 3.75 -6.30 -8.81
CA ASP A 16 4.97 -6.72 -8.12
C ASP A 16 5.93 -5.55 -7.92
N GLU A 17 6.11 -4.69 -8.94
CA GLU A 17 6.92 -3.48 -8.84
C GLU A 17 6.40 -2.50 -7.78
N VAL A 18 5.09 -2.23 -7.81
CA VAL A 18 4.45 -1.30 -6.86
C VAL A 18 4.56 -1.83 -5.43
N THR A 19 4.34 -3.12 -5.23
CA THR A 19 4.49 -3.78 -3.93
C THR A 19 5.92 -3.65 -3.42
N ALA A 20 6.93 -3.95 -4.24
CA ALA A 20 8.34 -3.82 -3.87
C ALA A 20 8.71 -2.36 -3.51
N ARG A 21 8.15 -1.37 -4.21
CA ARG A 21 8.37 0.05 -3.87
C ARG A 21 7.73 0.42 -2.53
N LEU A 22 6.51 -0.06 -2.25
CA LEU A 22 5.86 0.15 -0.96
C LEU A 22 6.65 -0.49 0.18
N GLU A 23 7.30 -1.64 -0.05
CA GLU A 23 8.13 -2.29 0.97
C GLU A 23 9.32 -1.42 1.42
N HIS A 24 9.85 -0.61 0.51
CA HIS A 24 10.97 0.30 0.78
C HIS A 24 10.55 1.74 1.07
N ASP A 25 9.25 2.02 1.18
CA ASP A 25 8.74 3.36 1.46
C ASP A 25 9.17 3.81 2.88
N PRO A 26 9.87 4.96 3.02
CA PRO A 26 10.41 5.40 4.31
C PRO A 26 9.33 5.65 5.38
N GLU A 27 8.17 6.18 4.99
CA GLU A 27 7.09 6.45 5.93
C GLU A 27 6.42 5.15 6.39
N LEU A 28 6.18 4.21 5.46
CA LEU A 28 5.66 2.89 5.83
C LEU A 28 6.67 2.11 6.66
N SER A 29 7.95 2.19 6.35
CA SER A 29 9.02 1.58 7.13
C SER A 29 9.08 2.12 8.56
N ARG A 30 8.90 3.43 8.75
CA ARG A 30 8.78 4.04 10.08
C ARG A 30 7.59 3.48 10.84
N VAL A 31 6.41 3.46 10.21
CA VAL A 31 5.16 2.98 10.79
C VAL A 31 5.22 1.49 11.15
N ARG A 32 5.82 0.65 10.29
CA ARG A 32 6.13 -0.76 10.57
C ARG A 32 7.09 -0.91 11.73
N GLY A 33 8.19 -0.14 11.75
CA GLY A 33 9.17 -0.19 12.83
C GLY A 33 8.59 0.19 14.20
N GLU A 34 7.62 1.10 14.25
CA GLU A 34 6.86 1.41 15.47
C GLU A 34 5.98 0.23 15.91
N THR A 35 5.35 -0.46 14.95
CA THR A 35 4.56 -1.67 15.19
C THR A 35 5.44 -2.83 15.68
N ASP A 36 6.60 -3.06 15.05
CA ASP A 36 7.56 -4.11 15.44
C ASP A 36 8.14 -3.88 16.83
N LYS A 37 8.39 -2.62 17.20
CA LYS A 37 8.80 -2.25 18.56
C LYS A 37 7.72 -2.60 19.58
N ALA A 38 6.45 -2.26 19.31
CA ALA A 38 5.34 -2.64 20.16
C ALA A 38 5.21 -4.16 20.27
N PHE A 39 5.43 -4.89 19.17
CA PHE A 39 5.46 -6.36 19.16
C PHE A 39 6.59 -6.94 20.03
N GLY A 40 7.78 -6.32 19.99
CA GLY A 40 8.92 -6.74 20.82
C GLY A 40 8.65 -6.64 22.33
N VAL A 41 7.85 -5.67 22.76
CA VAL A 41 7.44 -5.51 24.16
C VAL A 41 6.50 -6.64 24.60
N LEU A 42 5.65 -7.15 23.70
CA LEU A 42 4.70 -8.22 23.99
C LEU A 42 5.35 -9.56 24.29
N PHE A 43 6.43 -9.91 23.57
CA PHE A 43 7.05 -11.23 23.66
C PHE A 43 7.76 -11.51 25.01
N ALA A 44 7.83 -10.51 25.90
CA ALA A 44 8.46 -10.66 27.21
C ALA A 44 7.56 -11.32 28.28
N GLY A 45 6.25 -11.51 28.02
CA GLY A 45 5.28 -12.03 29.00
C GLY A 45 4.53 -13.30 28.55
N LYS A 46 3.99 -14.06 29.52
CA LYS A 46 2.93 -15.07 29.28
C LYS A 46 1.56 -14.41 29.46
N ASP A 47 0.58 -14.77 28.63
CA ASP A 47 -0.78 -14.20 28.53
C ASP A 47 -0.86 -12.76 27.97
N VAL A 48 -0.29 -12.60 26.78
CA VAL A 48 -0.13 -11.33 26.06
C VAL A 48 -1.46 -10.73 25.57
N GLU A 49 -2.42 -11.56 25.15
CA GLU A 49 -3.63 -11.08 24.43
C GLU A 49 -4.56 -10.18 25.25
N GLN A 50 -4.42 -10.15 26.59
CA GLN A 50 -5.22 -9.30 27.48
C GLN A 50 -4.44 -8.11 28.03
N THR A 51 -3.19 -7.89 27.59
CA THR A 51 -2.37 -6.80 28.11
C THR A 51 -2.61 -5.49 27.36
N PRO A 52 -2.49 -4.32 28.02
CA PRO A 52 -2.59 -3.03 27.37
C PRO A 52 -1.63 -2.86 26.19
N GLU A 53 -0.44 -3.45 26.28
CA GLU A 53 0.56 -3.43 25.22
C GLU A 53 0.05 -4.15 23.97
N TYR A 54 -0.73 -5.23 24.12
CA TYR A 54 -1.27 -5.98 22.98
C TYR A 54 -2.29 -5.14 22.24
N ILE A 55 -3.15 -4.45 22.98
CA ILE A 55 -4.13 -3.50 22.43
C ILE A 55 -3.41 -2.35 21.69
N GLU A 56 -2.32 -1.83 22.26
CA GLU A 56 -1.54 -0.79 21.58
C GLU A 56 -0.90 -1.30 20.29
N TRP A 57 -0.28 -2.48 20.33
CA TRP A 57 0.28 -3.12 19.14
C TRP A 57 -0.79 -3.39 18.08
N GLU A 58 -1.93 -3.97 18.45
CA GLU A 58 -3.02 -4.31 17.53
C GLU A 58 -3.55 -3.04 16.84
N ASN A 59 -3.76 -1.97 17.60
CA ASN A 59 -4.15 -0.67 17.05
C ASN A 59 -3.12 -0.14 16.04
N ARG A 60 -1.83 -0.16 16.39
CA ARG A 60 -0.75 0.27 15.50
C ARG A 60 -0.68 -0.60 14.24
N TYR A 61 -0.82 -1.91 14.39
CA TYR A 61 -0.80 -2.87 13.28
C TYR A 61 -1.97 -2.65 12.31
N ILE A 62 -3.20 -2.51 12.82
CA ILE A 62 -4.39 -2.27 11.98
C ILE A 62 -4.25 -0.96 11.22
N VAL A 63 -3.82 0.12 11.87
CA VAL A 63 -3.61 1.42 11.21
C VAL A 63 -2.53 1.31 10.13
N SER A 64 -1.41 0.67 10.44
CA SER A 64 -0.32 0.45 9.48
C SER A 64 -0.80 -0.30 8.24
N LYS A 65 -1.55 -1.38 8.43
CA LYS A 65 -2.15 -2.16 7.34
C LYS A 65 -3.22 -1.38 6.57
N GLY A 66 -3.98 -0.53 7.25
CA GLY A 66 -4.92 0.39 6.62
C GLY A 66 -4.23 1.31 5.61
N ILE A 67 -3.15 1.97 6.03
CA ILE A 67 -2.38 2.90 5.18
C ILE A 67 -1.75 2.16 3.99
N GLU A 68 -1.17 0.97 4.21
CA GLU A 68 -0.61 0.14 3.13
C GLU A 68 -1.67 -0.21 2.08
N ASN A 69 -2.83 -0.69 2.53
CA ASN A 69 -3.92 -1.10 1.65
C ASN A 69 -4.49 0.09 0.86
N GLU A 70 -4.64 1.25 1.51
CA GLU A 70 -5.10 2.48 0.84
C GLU A 70 -4.14 2.94 -0.24
N ARG A 71 -2.82 2.93 0.03
CA ARG A 71 -1.80 3.28 -0.97
C ARG A 71 -1.81 2.33 -2.16
N LEU A 72 -1.93 1.02 -1.92
CA LEU A 72 -2.07 0.02 -2.98
C LEU A 72 -3.34 0.23 -3.82
N TYR A 73 -4.47 0.50 -3.16
CA TYR A 73 -5.73 0.76 -3.84
C TYR A 73 -5.65 2.01 -4.73
N MET A 74 -5.14 3.12 -4.20
CA MET A 74 -5.01 4.38 -4.95
C MET A 74 -4.04 4.25 -6.12
N GLN A 75 -2.92 3.54 -5.93
CA GLN A 75 -1.98 3.28 -7.02
C GLN A 75 -2.61 2.39 -8.10
N GLY A 76 -3.34 1.33 -7.71
CA GLY A 76 -4.05 0.48 -8.65
C GLY A 76 -5.13 1.24 -9.44
N LEU A 77 -5.87 2.14 -8.78
CA LEU A 77 -6.84 3.01 -9.44
C LEU A 77 -6.16 3.94 -10.47
N ARG A 78 -5.05 4.58 -10.09
CA ARG A 78 -4.28 5.45 -10.99
C ARG A 78 -3.76 4.68 -12.21
N ASP A 79 -3.14 3.52 -11.99
CA ASP A 79 -2.62 2.67 -13.07
C ASP A 79 -3.77 2.21 -14.00
N GLY A 80 -4.94 1.88 -13.44
CA GLY A 80 -6.13 1.51 -14.22
C GLY A 80 -6.71 2.65 -15.07
N ILE A 81 -6.76 3.87 -14.52
CA ILE A 81 -7.16 5.07 -15.27
C ILE A 81 -6.16 5.33 -16.41
N GLN A 82 -4.85 5.34 -16.12
CA GLN A 82 -3.81 5.55 -17.13
C GLN A 82 -3.85 4.52 -18.25
N LEU A 83 -4.10 3.25 -17.93
CA LEU A 83 -4.28 2.19 -18.92
C LEU A 83 -5.50 2.47 -19.81
N THR A 84 -6.63 2.85 -19.21
CA THR A 84 -7.88 3.12 -19.95
C THR A 84 -7.73 4.33 -20.87
N VAL A 85 -7.13 5.41 -20.37
CA VAL A 85 -6.77 6.63 -21.13
C VAL A 85 -5.89 6.29 -22.32
N SER A 86 -4.83 5.51 -22.09
CA SER A 86 -3.88 5.11 -23.14
C SER A 86 -4.54 4.25 -24.22
N LEU A 87 -5.45 3.35 -23.83
CA LEU A 87 -6.17 2.47 -24.76
C LEU A 87 -7.25 3.21 -25.56
N LEU A 88 -7.93 4.18 -24.95
CA LEU A 88 -9.00 4.96 -25.59
C LEU A 88 -8.47 6.14 -26.41
N GLY A 89 -7.16 6.41 -26.36
CA GLY A 89 -6.53 7.53 -27.07
C GLY A 89 -7.02 8.91 -26.60
N GLN A 90 -7.65 8.98 -25.41
CA GLN A 90 -8.01 10.25 -24.80
C GLN A 90 -6.78 10.77 -24.07
N SER A 91 -6.32 11.98 -24.37
CA SER A 91 -5.33 12.65 -23.54
C SER A 91 -5.96 13.03 -22.20
N MET A 92 -5.32 12.68 -21.08
CA MET A 92 -5.65 13.35 -19.82
C MET A 92 -5.47 14.86 -20.03
N PRO A 93 -6.41 15.72 -19.60
CA PRO A 93 -6.09 17.13 -19.50
C PRO A 93 -4.87 17.24 -18.57
N GLU A 94 -3.78 17.83 -19.07
CA GLU A 94 -2.68 18.23 -18.21
C GLU A 94 -3.27 19.09 -17.10
N GLU A 95 -3.04 18.69 -15.85
CA GLU A 95 -3.24 19.60 -14.72
C GLU A 95 -2.24 20.72 -14.91
N THR A 96 -2.66 21.79 -15.59
CA THR A 96 -1.95 23.05 -15.55
C THR A 96 -1.96 23.49 -14.11
N GLU A 97 -0.79 23.45 -13.47
CA GLU A 97 -0.46 24.24 -12.30
C GLU A 97 -0.84 25.70 -12.61
N THR A 98 -2.06 26.10 -12.26
CA THR A 98 -2.40 27.51 -12.13
C THR A 98 -1.73 27.98 -10.85
N GLU A 99 -0.52 28.51 -11.00
CA GLU A 99 -0.02 29.62 -10.19
C GLU A 99 -1.10 30.73 -10.18
N ALA A 100 -1.68 31.01 -9.01
CA ALA A 100 -2.20 32.32 -8.61
C ALA A 100 -2.56 32.31 -7.10
#